data_AF-A0A3D3Q6K1-F1
#
_entry.id   AF-A0A3D3Q6K1-F1
#
_cell.length_a   1.000
_cell.length_b   1.000
_cell.length_c   1.000
_cell.angle_alpha   90.00
_cell.angle_beta   90.00
_cell.angle_gamma   90.00
#
_symmetry.space_group_name_H-M   'P 1'
#
loop_
_entity.id
_entity.type
_entity.pdbx_description
1 polymer ?
#
loop_
_entity_poly.entity_id
_entity_poly.type
_entity_poly.pdbx_seq_one_letter_code
_entity_poly.pdbx_strand_id
1 'polypeptide(L)'
;MSTTTAAVVRSATSRRRIMAVFKRHFYVTIYSVPRMFDWLFWPVIDLMLWGFVTTFLAEQNVALPTPVGFLIGGVLLWDLVFRSKNGIALAFLEESWSRNVINILASPITPTEYVAGAMLWGLARMAMGWATIVVLASALFAFHVWHLGPVLA
;
A
#
# COMPACT_ATOMS: atom_id res chain seq x y z
N MET A 1 15.81 -43.29 31.26
CA MET A 1 15.90 -41.87 30.84
C MET A 1 15.30 -41.76 29.45
N SER A 2 13.99 -41.61 29.36
CA SER A 2 13.25 -41.45 28.10
C SER A 2 12.90 -39.97 27.93
N THR A 3 13.60 -39.29 27.02
CA THR A 3 13.30 -37.92 26.62
C THR A 3 12.07 -37.94 25.72
N THR A 4 10.92 -37.57 26.29
CA THR A 4 9.69 -37.31 25.53
C THR A 4 9.89 -36.03 24.72
N THR A 5 10.35 -36.16 23.48
CA THR A 5 10.32 -35.11 22.47
C THR A 5 8.85 -34.76 22.23
N ALA A 6 8.36 -33.74 22.92
CA ALA A 6 7.02 -33.20 22.69
C ALA A 6 6.97 -32.70 21.24
N ALA A 7 6.38 -33.50 20.36
CA ALA A 7 6.02 -33.09 19.02
C ALA A 7 5.10 -31.88 19.15
N VAL A 8 5.65 -30.69 18.90
CA VAL A 8 4.90 -29.44 18.84
C VAL A 8 3.84 -29.64 17.77
N VAL A 9 2.59 -29.83 18.22
CA VAL A 9 1.41 -29.94 17.36
C VAL A 9 1.31 -28.65 16.55
N ARG A 10 1.81 -28.69 15.31
CA ARG A 10 1.62 -27.62 14.33
C ARG A 10 0.16 -27.64 13.90
N SER A 11 -0.70 -26.92 14.61
CA SER A 11 -2.10 -26.78 14.21
C SER A 11 -2.16 -26.13 12.83
N ALA A 12 -3.00 -26.67 11.96
CA ALA A 12 -3.38 -26.07 10.68
C ALA A 12 -3.69 -24.57 10.81
N THR A 13 -3.36 -23.83 9.75
CA THR A 13 -3.48 -22.38 9.60
C THR A 13 -4.69 -21.81 10.33
N SER A 14 -4.46 -21.11 11.44
CA SER A 14 -5.56 -20.62 12.28
C SER A 14 -5.92 -19.20 11.85
N ARG A 15 -7.15 -19.03 11.34
CA ARG A 15 -7.72 -17.70 11.00
C ARG A 15 -7.57 -16.67 12.13
N ARG A 16 -7.59 -17.13 13.40
CA ARG A 16 -7.40 -16.27 14.58
C ARG A 16 -5.99 -15.67 14.67
N ARG A 17 -4.94 -16.44 14.32
CA ARG A 17 -3.54 -15.98 14.32
C ARG A 17 -3.31 -14.95 13.22
N ILE A 18 -3.83 -15.20 12.03
CA ILE A 18 -3.81 -14.24 10.90
C ILE A 18 -4.49 -12.92 11.30
N MET A 19 -5.67 -13.00 11.91
CA MET A 19 -6.41 -11.80 12.36
C MET A 19 -5.69 -11.05 13.49
N ALA A 20 -4.96 -11.75 14.37
CA ALA A 20 -4.15 -11.12 15.40
C ALA A 20 -2.98 -10.34 14.81
N VAL A 21 -2.31 -10.89 13.79
CA VAL A 21 -1.26 -10.19 13.03
C VAL A 21 -1.83 -8.95 12.34
N PHE A 22 -2.98 -9.07 11.68
CA PHE A 22 -3.68 -7.93 11.06
C PHE A 22 -3.97 -6.81 12.09
N LYS A 23 -4.58 -7.15 13.23
CA LYS A 23 -4.90 -6.17 14.28
C LYS A 23 -3.65 -5.49 14.83
N ARG A 24 -2.56 -6.23 15.01
CA ARG A 24 -1.27 -5.65 15.42
C ARG A 24 -0.81 -4.56 14.45
N HIS A 25 -0.79 -4.86 13.15
CA HIS A 25 -0.37 -3.88 12.14
C HIS A 25 -1.32 -2.69 12.02
N PHE A 26 -2.63 -2.92 12.19
CA PHE A 26 -3.62 -1.86 12.28
C PHE A 26 -3.33 -0.91 13.44
N TYR A 27 -3.14 -1.44 14.66
CA TYR A 27 -2.87 -0.62 15.85
C TYR A 27 -1.56 0.15 15.72
N VAL A 28 -0.48 -0.49 15.28
CA VAL A 28 0.81 0.19 15.07
C VAL A 28 0.68 1.36 14.08
N THR A 29 -0.15 1.19 13.05
CA THR A 29 -0.33 2.23 12.03
C THR A 29 -1.15 3.41 12.56
N ILE A 30 -2.25 3.18 13.29
CA ILE A 30 -3.08 4.28 13.79
C ILE A 30 -2.40 5.09 14.90
N TYR A 31 -1.50 4.48 15.69
CA TYR A 31 -0.73 5.19 16.71
C TYR A 31 0.53 5.88 16.14
N SER A 32 0.89 5.61 14.89
CA SER A 32 1.99 6.28 14.19
C SER A 32 1.44 7.43 13.33
N VAL A 33 1.24 8.60 13.97
CA VAL A 33 0.78 9.83 13.30
C VAL A 33 1.57 10.15 12.02
N PRO A 34 2.91 10.05 11.98
CA PRO A 34 3.68 10.34 10.77
C PRO A 34 3.31 9.40 9.62
N ARG A 35 3.01 8.15 9.93
CA ARG A 35 2.70 7.12 8.93
C ARG A 35 1.32 7.32 8.34
N MET A 36 0.35 7.69 9.17
CA MET A 36 -0.99 8.01 8.68
C MET A 36 -0.96 9.26 7.79
N PHE A 37 -0.12 10.24 8.14
CA PHE A 37 0.05 11.45 7.35
C PHE A 37 0.72 11.18 6.00
N ASP A 38 1.88 10.53 5.98
CA ASP A 38 2.60 10.15 4.76
C ASP A 38 1.70 9.42 3.76
N TRP A 39 0.84 8.56 4.31
CA TRP A 39 -0.01 7.67 3.54
C TRP A 39 -1.23 8.35 2.90
N LEU A 40 -1.68 9.49 3.44
CA LEU A 40 -2.72 10.33 2.84
C LEU A 40 -2.12 11.48 2.02
N PHE A 41 -1.05 12.07 2.53
CA PHE A 41 -0.39 13.24 1.97
C PHE A 41 0.18 12.95 0.58
N TRP A 42 0.90 11.84 0.40
CA TRP A 42 1.48 11.51 -0.91
C TRP A 42 0.42 11.29 -2.00
N PRO A 43 -0.63 10.47 -1.80
CA PRO A 43 -1.72 10.36 -2.77
C PRO A 43 -2.37 11.67 -3.15
N VAL A 44 -2.54 12.59 -2.20
CA VAL A 44 -3.09 13.93 -2.46
C VAL A 44 -2.14 14.71 -3.36
N ILE A 45 -0.87 14.79 -2.99
CA ILE A 45 0.15 15.54 -3.74
C ILE A 45 0.32 14.97 -5.15
N ASP A 46 0.38 13.65 -5.29
CA ASP A 46 0.53 13.00 -6.58
C ASP A 46 -0.70 13.23 -7.46
N LEU A 47 -1.91 13.14 -6.90
CA LEU A 47 -3.14 13.46 -7.63
C LEU A 47 -3.17 14.92 -8.07
N MET A 48 -2.78 15.87 -7.20
CA MET A 48 -2.75 17.29 -7.57
C MET A 48 -1.69 17.56 -8.63
N LEU A 49 -0.47 17.05 -8.44
CA LEU A 49 0.64 17.25 -9.37
C LEU A 49 0.29 16.71 -10.76
N TRP A 50 -0.11 15.43 -10.84
CA TRP A 50 -0.44 14.81 -12.12
C TRP A 50 -1.75 15.30 -12.69
N GLY A 51 -2.74 15.61 -11.84
CA GLY A 51 -3.98 16.25 -12.25
C GLY A 51 -3.73 17.59 -12.95
N PHE A 52 -2.95 18.48 -12.34
CA PHE A 52 -2.62 19.78 -12.95
C PHE A 52 -1.72 19.68 -14.17
N VAL A 53 -0.75 18.76 -14.16
CA VAL A 53 0.11 18.52 -15.34
C VAL A 53 -0.73 18.07 -16.52
N THR A 54 -1.66 17.13 -16.32
CA THR A 54 -2.52 16.64 -17.42
C THR A 54 -3.48 17.71 -17.93
N THR A 55 -4.09 18.53 -17.06
CA THR A 55 -4.96 19.63 -17.49
C THR A 55 -4.17 20.71 -18.24
N PHE A 56 -2.98 21.07 -17.76
CA PHE A 56 -2.13 22.05 -18.42
C PHE A 56 -1.70 21.60 -19.83
N LEU A 57 -1.33 20.32 -19.98
CA LEU A 57 -1.00 19.74 -21.27
C LEU A 57 -2.20 19.73 -22.23
N ALA A 58 -3.41 19.47 -21.71
CA ALA A 58 -4.63 19.46 -22.50
C ALA A 58 -5.01 20.85 -23.03
N GLU A 59 -4.89 21.90 -22.21
CA GLU A 59 -5.25 23.28 -22.58
C GLU A 59 -4.35 23.85 -23.68
N GLN A 60 -3.07 23.48 -23.68
CA GLN A 60 -2.10 24.01 -24.65
C GLN A 60 -2.30 23.45 -26.08
N ASN A 61 -3.18 22.44 -26.29
CA ASN A 61 -3.36 21.76 -27.58
C ASN A 61 -2.04 21.34 -28.25
N VAL A 62 -0.98 21.17 -27.47
CA VAL A 62 0.36 20.84 -27.98
C VAL A 62 0.36 19.37 -28.31
N ALA A 63 0.52 19.03 -29.58
CA ALA A 63 1.00 17.72 -29.98
C ALA A 63 2.37 17.54 -29.35
N LEU A 64 2.42 16.83 -28.21
CA LEU A 64 3.65 16.62 -27.45
C LEU A 64 4.71 16.04 -28.39
N PRO A 65 5.85 16.72 -28.57
CA PRO A 65 6.96 16.14 -29.31
C PRO A 65 7.31 14.78 -28.69
N THR A 66 7.54 13.77 -29.52
CA THR A 66 7.79 12.38 -29.09
C THR A 66 8.77 12.24 -27.91
N PRO A 67 9.86 13.04 -27.81
CA PRO A 67 10.76 13.00 -26.66
C PRO A 67 10.12 13.42 -25.33
N VAL A 68 9.20 14.39 -25.35
CA VAL A 68 8.52 14.88 -24.14
C VAL A 68 7.51 13.85 -23.62
N GLY A 69 6.76 13.22 -24.53
CA GLY A 69 5.86 12.11 -24.17
C GLY A 69 6.62 10.93 -23.56
N PHE A 70 7.82 10.62 -24.09
CA PHE A 70 8.70 9.60 -23.52
C PHE A 70 9.19 9.96 -22.10
N LEU A 71 9.57 11.21 -21.86
CA LEU A 71 9.96 11.67 -20.52
C LEU A 71 8.81 11.57 -19.51
N ILE A 72 7.60 11.98 -19.88
CA ILE A 72 6.42 11.86 -19.01
C ILE A 72 6.12 10.38 -18.70
N GLY A 73 6.18 9.51 -19.71
CA GLY A 73 6.06 8.07 -19.52
C GLY A 73 7.13 7.51 -18.58
N GLY A 74 8.38 7.98 -18.71
CA GLY A 74 9.48 7.61 -17.82
C GLY A 74 9.25 8.02 -16.36
N VAL A 75 8.75 9.24 -16.11
CA VAL A 75 8.44 9.70 -14.76
C VAL A 75 7.26 8.93 -14.16
N LEU A 76 6.23 8.62 -14.95
CA LEU A 76 5.10 7.79 -14.49
C LEU A 76 5.53 6.36 -14.14
N LEU A 77 6.37 5.74 -14.97
CA LEU A 77 6.95 4.43 -14.68
C LEU A 77 7.82 4.46 -13.43
N TRP A 78 8.62 5.51 -13.26
CA TRP A 78 9.42 5.70 -12.06
C TRP A 78 8.55 5.79 -10.81
N ASP A 79 7.46 6.56 -10.84
CA ASP A 79 6.54 6.69 -9.71
C ASP A 79 5.93 5.32 -9.32
N LEU A 80 5.50 4.54 -10.32
CA LEU A 80 4.96 3.19 -10.11
C LEU A 80 5.97 2.25 -9.44
N VAL A 81 7.21 2.23 -9.93
CA VAL A 81 8.30 1.43 -9.35
C VAL A 81 8.61 1.92 -7.93
N PHE A 82 8.66 3.23 -7.73
CA PHE A 82 8.95 3.86 -6.44
C PHE A 82 7.90 3.50 -5.38
N ARG A 83 6.60 3.63 -5.70
CA ARG A 83 5.51 3.24 -4.79
C ARG A 83 5.49 1.75 -4.47
N SER A 84 5.78 0.90 -5.46
CA SER A 84 5.78 -0.56 -5.27
C SER A 84 6.84 -1.01 -4.26
N LYS A 85 8.06 -0.45 -4.34
CA LYS A 85 9.15 -0.82 -3.41
C LYS A 85 9.00 -0.18 -2.03
N ASN A 86 8.49 1.05 -1.97
CA ASN A 86 8.52 1.84 -0.73
C ASN A 86 7.64 1.21 0.38
N GLY A 87 6.49 0.61 0.02
CA GLY A 87 5.60 -0.02 0.99
C GLY A 87 6.23 -1.21 1.76
N ILE A 88 7.06 -2.01 1.10
CA ILE A 88 7.72 -3.19 1.70
C ILE A 88 8.96 -2.77 2.48
N ALA A 89 9.77 -1.88 1.91
CA ALA A 89 10.98 -1.37 2.56
C ALA A 89 10.65 -0.70 3.90
N LEU A 90 9.61 0.14 3.93
CA LEU A 90 9.19 0.83 5.15
C LEU A 90 8.67 -0.15 6.20
N ALA A 91 7.84 -1.13 5.81
CA ALA A 91 7.32 -2.14 6.73
C ALA A 91 8.44 -2.98 7.38
N PHE A 92 9.48 -3.32 6.61
CA PHE A 92 10.64 -4.04 7.13
C PHE A 92 11.51 -3.17 8.04
N LEU A 93 11.72 -1.90 7.67
CA LEU A 93 12.46 -0.93 8.48
C LEU A 93 11.79 -0.72 9.83
N GLU A 94 10.48 -0.64 9.87
CA GLU A 94 9.71 -0.45 11.09
C GLU A 94 9.78 -1.66 12.02
N GLU A 95 9.72 -2.87 11.46
CA GLU A 95 9.86 -4.11 12.22
C GLU A 95 11.29 -4.26 12.79
N SER A 96 12.29 -3.85 12.01
CA SER A 96 13.69 -3.79 12.41
C SER A 96 13.93 -2.75 13.50
N TRP A 97 13.35 -1.55 13.35
CA TRP A 97 13.48 -0.47 14.31
C TRP A 97 12.76 -0.78 15.63
N SER A 98 11.63 -1.49 15.55
CA SER A 98 10.86 -1.94 16.72
C SER A 98 11.48 -3.15 17.44
N ARG A 99 12.62 -3.68 16.94
CA ARG A 99 13.27 -4.93 17.42
C ARG A 99 12.32 -6.13 17.52
N ASN A 100 11.17 -6.08 16.84
CA ASN A 100 10.11 -7.05 17.02
C ASN A 100 10.25 -8.27 16.07
N VAL A 101 11.22 -8.22 15.14
CA VAL A 101 11.66 -9.37 14.34
C VAL A 101 11.93 -10.60 15.20
N ILE A 102 12.60 -10.43 16.35
CA ILE A 102 12.96 -11.54 17.25
C ILE A 102 11.71 -12.16 17.90
N ASN A 103 10.71 -11.35 18.26
CA ASN A 103 9.47 -11.84 18.86
C ASN A 103 8.62 -12.63 17.85
N ILE A 104 8.63 -12.24 16.58
CA ILE A 104 7.96 -13.01 15.52
C ILE A 104 8.62 -14.38 15.37
N LEU A 105 9.95 -14.41 15.36
CA LEU A 105 10.73 -15.66 15.24
C LEU A 105 10.60 -16.57 16.48
N ALA A 106 10.40 -16.01 17.66
CA ALA A 106 10.20 -16.75 18.91
C ALA A 106 8.74 -17.24 19.11
N SER A 107 7.78 -16.68 18.37
CA SER A 107 6.37 -17.07 18.47
C SER A 107 6.07 -18.33 17.65
N PRO A 108 5.11 -19.18 18.07
CA PRO A 108 4.67 -20.35 17.30
C PRO A 108 3.75 -19.95 16.12
N ILE A 109 4.03 -18.83 15.47
CA ILE A 109 3.36 -18.38 14.24
C ILE A 109 4.16 -18.89 13.06
N THR A 110 3.48 -19.50 12.10
CA THR A 110 4.15 -19.91 10.87
C THR A 110 4.44 -18.68 9.99
N PRO A 111 5.59 -18.62 9.27
CA PRO A 111 5.90 -17.49 8.39
C PRO A 111 4.79 -17.22 7.35
N THR A 112 4.09 -18.26 6.90
CA THR A 112 2.95 -18.17 5.99
C THR A 112 1.74 -17.47 6.61
N GLU A 113 1.43 -17.72 7.89
CA GLU A 113 0.36 -17.00 8.62
C GLU A 113 0.71 -15.52 8.83
N TYR A 114 1.99 -15.21 9.09
CA TYR A 114 2.45 -13.83 9.18
C TYR A 114 2.30 -13.09 7.86
N VAL A 115 2.78 -13.69 6.76
CA VAL A 115 2.65 -13.12 5.41
C VAL A 115 1.18 -12.93 5.04
N ALA A 116 0.30 -13.90 5.33
CA ALA A 116 -1.13 -13.77 5.07
C ALA A 116 -1.77 -12.58 5.84
N GLY A 117 -1.43 -12.40 7.12
CA GLY A 117 -1.90 -11.27 7.92
C GLY A 117 -1.36 -9.92 7.44
N ALA A 118 -0.09 -9.88 7.04
CA ALA A 118 0.56 -8.71 6.46
C ALA A 118 -0.02 -8.36 5.08
N MET A 119 -0.33 -9.35 4.24
CA MET A 119 -1.00 -9.16 2.95
C MET A 119 -2.41 -8.60 3.13
N LEU A 120 -3.20 -9.12 4.07
CA LEU A 120 -4.53 -8.57 4.39
C LEU A 120 -4.44 -7.11 4.85
N TRP A 121 -3.45 -6.79 5.68
CA TRP A 121 -3.19 -5.40 6.07
C TRP A 121 -2.76 -4.53 4.88
N GLY A 122 -1.90 -5.06 4.01
CA GLY A 122 -1.47 -4.44 2.74
C GLY A 122 -2.64 -4.15 1.78
N LEU A 123 -3.62 -5.04 1.71
CA LEU A 123 -4.82 -4.85 0.90
C LEU A 123 -5.76 -3.83 1.52
N ALA A 124 -6.01 -3.94 2.82
CA ALA A 124 -6.86 -2.98 3.56
C ALA A 124 -6.29 -1.58 3.43
N ARG A 125 -4.97 -1.43 3.58
CA ARG A 125 -4.32 -0.17 3.34
C ARG A 125 -4.50 0.24 1.86
N MET A 126 -4.11 -0.56 0.88
CA MET A 126 -4.24 -0.16 -0.53
C MET A 126 -5.66 0.34 -0.88
N ALA A 127 -6.70 -0.31 -0.35
CA ALA A 127 -8.08 0.10 -0.50
C ALA A 127 -8.40 1.47 0.11
N MET A 128 -7.95 1.80 1.33
CA MET A 128 -8.23 3.14 1.90
C MET A 128 -7.47 4.23 1.14
N GLY A 129 -6.22 3.99 0.71
CA GLY A 129 -5.47 4.95 -0.10
C GLY A 129 -6.16 5.23 -1.44
N TRP A 130 -6.64 4.18 -2.11
CA TRP A 130 -7.44 4.32 -3.33
C TRP A 130 -8.76 5.07 -3.08
N ALA A 131 -9.46 4.76 -1.99
CA ALA A 131 -10.69 5.46 -1.64
C ALA A 131 -10.45 6.96 -1.45
N THR A 132 -9.36 7.37 -0.79
CA THR A 132 -8.97 8.77 -0.66
C THR A 132 -8.76 9.44 -2.02
N ILE A 133 -8.05 8.80 -2.94
CA ILE A 133 -7.84 9.33 -4.30
C ILE A 133 -9.17 9.49 -5.03
N VAL A 134 -10.06 8.50 -4.98
CA VAL A 134 -11.37 8.56 -5.65
C VAL A 134 -12.24 9.69 -5.11
N VAL A 135 -12.26 9.88 -3.79
CA VAL A 135 -12.98 10.99 -3.14
C VAL A 135 -12.40 12.34 -3.56
N LEU A 136 -11.08 12.49 -3.55
CA LEU A 136 -10.44 13.76 -3.92
C LEU A 136 -10.57 14.07 -5.41
N ALA A 137 -10.43 13.08 -6.28
CA ALA A 137 -10.57 13.24 -7.73
C ALA A 137 -12.00 13.66 -8.09
N SER A 138 -13.01 13.05 -7.48
CA SER A 138 -14.41 13.43 -7.68
C SER A 138 -14.71 14.84 -7.16
N ALA A 139 -14.12 15.25 -6.03
CA ALA A 139 -14.33 16.58 -5.45
C ALA A 139 -13.61 17.72 -6.20
N LEU A 140 -12.36 17.52 -6.62
CA LEU A 140 -11.51 18.59 -7.16
C LEU A 140 -11.59 18.74 -8.68
N PHE A 141 -11.79 17.65 -9.42
CA PHE A 141 -11.74 17.64 -10.88
C PHE A 141 -13.10 17.42 -11.54
N ALA A 142 -14.20 17.37 -10.75
CA ALA A 142 -15.55 17.04 -11.22
C ALA A 142 -15.62 15.77 -12.11
N PHE A 143 -14.62 14.88 -11.98
CA PHE A 143 -14.56 13.59 -12.65
C PHE A 143 -15.59 12.70 -11.98
N HIS A 144 -16.80 12.68 -12.53
CA HIS A 144 -17.81 11.70 -12.18
C HIS A 144 -17.33 10.35 -12.70
N VAL A 145 -16.64 9.57 -11.85
CA VAL A 145 -16.24 8.18 -12.14
C VAL A 145 -17.44 7.35 -12.66
N TRP A 146 -18.65 7.75 -12.26
CA TRP A 146 -19.93 7.16 -12.67
C TRP A 146 -20.37 7.48 -14.11
N HIS A 147 -19.82 8.53 -14.74
CA HIS A 147 -20.08 8.86 -16.15
C HIS A 147 -19.08 8.23 -17.13
N LEU A 148 -18.03 7.56 -16.63
CA LEU A 148 -17.17 6.67 -17.42
C LEU A 148 -17.88 5.32 -17.70
N GLY A 149 -19.16 5.38 -18.06
CA GLY A 149 -19.91 4.25 -18.64
C GLY A 149 -19.31 3.80 -19.99
N PRO A 150 -19.88 2.77 -20.63
CA PRO A 150 -19.23 1.62 -21.28
C PRO A 150 -18.47 1.91 -22.59
N VAL A 151 -17.63 2.95 -22.62
CA VAL A 151 -16.71 3.23 -23.74
C VAL A 151 -15.46 2.33 -23.68
N LEU A 152 -15.31 1.54 -22.61
CA LEU A 152 -14.33 0.46 -22.47
C LEU A 152 -14.97 -0.94 -22.44
N ALA A 153 -16.22 -1.10 -22.89
CA ALA A 153 -16.85 -2.41 -23.11
C ALA A 153 -16.86 -2.77 -24.60
#